data_AF-A0A9W3FRJ8-F1
#
_entry.id   AF-A0A9W3FRJ8-F1
#
_cell.length_a   1.000
_cell.length_b   1.000
_cell.length_c   1.000
_cell.angle_alpha   90.00
_cell.angle_beta   90.00
_cell.angle_gamma   90.00
#
_symmetry.space_group_name_H-M   'P 1'
#
loop_
_entity.id
_entity.type
_entity.pdbx_description
1 polymer ?
#
loop_
_entity_poly.entity_id
_entity_poly.type
_entity_poly.pdbx_seq_one_letter_code
_entity_poly.pdbx_strand_id
1 'polypeptide(L)'
;MDWSLTFLLVISLLVTYASLLLLLALLLRLCGQPLHLHHIHKVMLLLIVLIVAAGLVGLDIQWQEEWHSLRLSLQATAPFLHIGAVAGITLLGWPVADSFYRIHQRGPKILLLLLFFGVTLAIYLAPLSISSPCIKELRDLPPKPELVGHRGAPMLAPENTLMSLRKTAECGAVVFETDVMISSDGIPFLMHDERLRRTTDVASVFPDRVTTHSSDFSWAELERLNAGTWFLERQPFWEAKPLSGPDRKEAENQRVPALEEILKEAAEHNLSIMFDLRRPPQNHRFYEDFVNQTVEAVLSSGVPQAMVLWLPDEDRAHVRQRAPGMRQIYGYQGSNITERPQFLNLRYQDLPLLDMKALHQDNVSVNLYVVNKPWLFSLLWCAGVDSVTTNDCQLLQQMSYPIWLIPPGTYLVMWVTTNCVSTLLLLWTFFLQGRCAEARDRTGLETAVLLTRINNFRME
;
A
#
# COMPACT_ATOMS: atom_id res chain seq x y z
N MET A 1 11.29 14.68 7.93
CA MET A 1 10.48 15.59 7.09
C MET A 1 10.37 14.91 5.74
N ASP A 2 9.20 14.37 5.42
CA ASP A 2 9.01 13.50 4.26
C ASP A 2 9.19 14.29 2.96
N TRP A 3 10.34 14.11 2.33
CA TRP A 3 10.66 14.71 1.03
C TRP A 3 9.59 14.40 -0.03
N SER A 4 8.83 13.30 0.14
CA SER A 4 7.72 12.91 -0.71
C SER A 4 6.59 13.94 -0.73
N LEU A 5 6.23 14.56 0.40
CA LEU A 5 5.17 15.57 0.43
C LEU A 5 5.60 16.84 -0.32
N THR A 6 6.82 17.30 -0.04
CA THR A 6 7.42 18.46 -0.73
C THR A 6 7.52 18.19 -2.23
N PHE A 7 7.97 17.00 -2.60
CA PHE A 7 8.07 16.55 -3.99
C PHE A 7 6.70 16.50 -4.68
N LEU A 8 5.68 15.93 -4.04
CA LEU A 8 4.31 15.89 -4.55
C LEU A 8 3.71 17.28 -4.73
N LEU A 9 3.95 18.20 -3.78
CA LEU A 9 3.49 19.58 -3.89
C LEU A 9 4.16 20.31 -5.07
N VAL A 10 5.47 20.14 -5.24
CA VAL A 10 6.22 20.73 -6.37
C VAL A 10 5.71 20.17 -7.69
N ILE A 11 5.58 18.85 -7.82
CA ILE A 11 5.05 18.23 -9.05
C ILE A 11 3.61 18.68 -9.31
N SER A 12 2.75 18.69 -8.29
CA SER A 12 1.36 19.13 -8.42
C SER A 12 1.29 20.57 -8.94
N LEU A 13 2.12 21.47 -8.42
CA LEU A 13 2.21 22.85 -8.89
C LEU A 13 2.66 22.94 -10.36
N LEU A 14 3.70 22.20 -10.74
CA LEU A 14 4.23 22.17 -12.11
C LEU A 14 3.22 21.59 -13.11
N VAL A 15 2.54 20.51 -12.75
CA VAL A 15 1.50 19.87 -13.57
C VAL A 15 0.27 20.76 -13.70
N THR A 16 -0.15 21.42 -12.62
CA THR A 16 -1.26 22.38 -12.65
C THR A 16 -0.94 23.56 -13.56
N TYR A 17 0.28 24.10 -13.46
CA TYR A 17 0.76 25.15 -14.33
C TYR A 17 0.75 24.74 -15.82
N ALA A 18 1.28 23.55 -16.14
CA ALA A 18 1.28 23.02 -17.50
C ALA A 18 -0.15 22.79 -18.02
N SER A 19 -1.05 22.30 -17.17
CA SER A 19 -2.46 22.06 -17.50
C SER A 19 -3.21 23.37 -17.78
N LEU A 20 -2.95 24.43 -17.01
CA LEU A 20 -3.50 25.77 -17.25
C LEU A 20 -3.01 26.35 -18.58
N LEU A 21 -1.72 26.21 -18.91
CA LEU A 21 -1.21 26.62 -20.22
C LEU A 21 -1.84 25.83 -21.36
N LEU A 22 -2.03 24.52 -21.19
CA LEU A 22 -2.69 23.67 -22.19
C LEU A 22 -4.16 24.07 -22.38
N LEU A 23 -4.88 24.34 -21.29
CA LEU A 23 -6.25 24.83 -21.32
C LEU A 23 -6.33 26.19 -22.01
N LEU A 24 -5.45 27.13 -21.67
CA LEU A 24 -5.39 28.44 -22.31
C LEU A 24 -5.08 28.33 -23.82
N ALA A 25 -4.14 27.45 -24.19
CA ALA A 25 -3.80 27.15 -25.57
C ALA A 25 -5.02 26.60 -26.35
N LEU A 26 -5.77 25.68 -25.73
CA LEU A 26 -7.02 25.15 -26.27
C LEU A 26 -8.07 26.25 -26.45
N LEU A 27 -8.28 27.10 -25.44
CA LEU A 27 -9.23 28.21 -25.49
C LEU A 27 -8.87 29.22 -26.58
N LEU A 28 -7.60 29.62 -26.70
CA LEU A 28 -7.12 30.53 -27.75
C LEU A 28 -7.33 29.93 -29.15
N ARG A 29 -7.04 28.63 -29.32
CA ARG A 29 -7.27 27.92 -30.58
C ARG A 29 -8.76 27.83 -30.93
N LEU A 30 -9.63 27.61 -29.94
CA LEU A 30 -11.09 27.63 -30.11
C LEU A 30 -11.59 29.03 -30.50
N CYS A 31 -10.95 30.09 -30.03
CA CYS A 31 -11.23 31.47 -30.42
C CYS A 31 -10.60 31.87 -31.77
N GLY A 32 -9.92 30.96 -32.48
CA GLY A 32 -9.24 31.25 -33.75
C GLY A 32 -8.03 32.18 -33.61
N GLN A 33 -7.53 32.38 -32.39
CA GLN A 33 -6.38 33.25 -32.11
C GLN A 33 -5.06 32.51 -32.35
N PRO A 34 -4.03 33.17 -32.90
CA PRO A 34 -2.72 32.57 -33.08
C PRO A 34 -2.07 32.28 -31.72
N LEU A 35 -1.48 31.10 -31.62
CA LEU A 35 -0.95 30.55 -30.37
C LEU A 35 0.48 31.09 -30.13
N HIS A 36 0.58 32.35 -29.70
CA HIS A 36 1.85 32.97 -29.38
C HIS A 36 2.23 32.73 -27.92
N LEU A 37 2.90 31.61 -27.67
CA LEU A 37 3.47 31.32 -26.35
C LEU A 37 4.83 32.01 -26.20
N HIS A 38 4.97 32.85 -25.18
CA HIS A 38 6.24 33.53 -24.86
C HIS A 38 7.37 32.51 -24.62
N HIS A 39 8.61 32.88 -24.98
CA HIS A 39 9.77 31.98 -24.89
C HIS A 39 9.99 31.42 -23.48
N ILE A 40 9.72 32.20 -22.44
CA ILE A 40 9.81 31.76 -21.04
C ILE A 40 8.94 30.54 -20.77
N HIS A 41 7.68 30.54 -21.23
CA HIS A 41 6.76 29.42 -21.00
C HIS A 41 7.17 28.18 -21.81
N LYS A 42 7.76 28.35 -22.99
CA LYS A 42 8.32 27.23 -23.78
C LYS A 42 9.47 26.56 -23.05
N VAL A 43 10.42 27.35 -22.54
CA VAL A 43 11.56 26.86 -21.75
C VAL A 43 11.06 26.19 -20.47
N MET A 44 10.09 26.80 -19.79
CA MET A 44 9.53 26.25 -18.55
C MET A 44 8.77 24.94 -18.78
N LEU A 45 8.01 24.80 -19.87
CA LEU A 45 7.37 23.53 -20.24
C LEU A 45 8.38 22.43 -20.52
N LEU A 46 9.47 22.74 -21.25
CA LEU A 46 10.54 21.78 -21.50
C LEU A 46 11.19 21.34 -20.17
N LEU A 47 11.46 22.29 -19.28
CA LEU A 47 11.99 22.01 -17.96
C LEU A 47 11.04 21.14 -17.12
N ILE A 48 9.74 21.43 -17.15
CA ILE A 48 8.70 20.62 -16.47
C ILE A 48 8.71 19.19 -17.00
N VAL A 49 8.75 18.99 -18.31
CA VAL A 49 8.79 17.65 -18.92
C VAL A 49 10.05 16.90 -18.47
N LEU A 50 11.22 17.56 -18.47
CA LEU A 50 12.46 16.97 -18.00
C LEU A 50 12.43 16.62 -16.51
N ILE A 51 11.88 17.50 -15.66
CA ILE A 51 11.73 17.25 -14.22
C ILE A 51 10.75 16.11 -13.96
N VAL A 52 9.62 16.07 -14.68
CA VAL A 52 8.64 14.99 -14.55
C VAL A 52 9.25 13.67 -15.02
N ALA A 53 9.97 13.64 -16.14
CA ALA A 53 10.65 12.45 -16.63
C ALA A 53 11.73 11.96 -15.65
N ALA A 54 12.59 12.86 -15.16
CA ALA A 54 13.60 12.55 -14.15
C ALA A 54 12.97 12.10 -12.84
N GLY A 55 11.85 12.72 -12.43
CA GLY A 55 11.07 12.33 -11.26
C GLY A 55 10.44 10.95 -11.41
N LEU A 56 9.89 10.61 -12.59
CA LEU A 56 9.34 9.29 -12.87
C LEU A 56 10.44 8.22 -12.88
N VAL A 57 11.62 8.50 -13.44
CA VAL A 57 12.78 7.58 -13.38
C VAL A 57 13.29 7.43 -11.94
N GLY A 58 13.37 8.53 -11.18
CA GLY A 58 13.77 8.50 -9.78
C GLY A 58 12.80 7.71 -8.91
N LEU A 59 11.49 7.94 -9.10
CA LEU A 59 10.43 7.14 -8.48
C LEU A 59 10.54 5.68 -8.90
N ASP A 60 10.75 5.40 -10.19
CA ASP A 60 10.88 4.02 -10.66
C ASP A 60 12.04 3.29 -9.97
N ILE A 61 13.20 3.93 -9.84
CA ILE A 61 14.36 3.34 -9.13
C ILE A 61 14.09 3.20 -7.63
N GLN A 62 13.48 4.20 -7.00
CA GLN A 62 13.31 4.25 -5.55
C GLN A 62 12.10 3.46 -5.04
N TRP A 63 11.10 3.21 -5.88
CA TRP A 63 9.83 2.55 -5.57
C TRP A 63 9.60 1.26 -6.38
N GLN A 64 10.65 0.60 -6.87
CA GLN A 64 10.52 -0.71 -7.53
C GLN A 64 9.61 -1.69 -6.76
N GLU A 65 9.74 -1.75 -5.44
CA GLU A 65 8.91 -2.63 -4.60
C GLU A 65 7.47 -2.14 -4.43
N GLU A 66 7.22 -0.83 -4.47
CA GLU A 66 5.89 -0.23 -4.27
C GLU A 66 5.00 -0.26 -5.51
N TRP A 67 5.58 -0.43 -6.70
CA TRP A 67 4.78 -0.65 -7.92
C TRP A 67 3.88 -1.88 -7.82
N HIS A 68 4.27 -2.89 -7.04
CA HIS A 68 3.44 -4.05 -6.77
C HIS A 68 2.23 -3.69 -5.88
N SER A 69 2.42 -2.77 -4.91
CA SER A 69 1.34 -2.20 -4.10
C SER A 69 0.31 -1.44 -4.97
N LEU A 70 0.74 -0.80 -6.06
CA LEU A 70 -0.17 -0.11 -6.99
C LEU A 70 -1.15 -1.08 -7.65
N ARG A 71 -0.69 -2.27 -8.06
CA ARG A 71 -1.57 -3.28 -8.68
C ARG A 71 -2.68 -3.72 -7.73
N LEU A 72 -2.35 -3.92 -6.45
CA LEU A 72 -3.32 -4.27 -5.41
C LEU A 72 -4.31 -3.13 -5.14
N SER A 73 -3.80 -1.90 -5.05
CA SER A 73 -4.64 -0.71 -4.94
C SER A 73 -5.62 -0.58 -6.11
N LEU A 74 -5.17 -0.86 -7.34
CA LEU A 74 -6.04 -0.89 -8.52
C LEU A 74 -7.09 -2.00 -8.41
N GLN A 75 -6.77 -3.20 -7.95
CA GLN A 75 -7.78 -4.25 -7.72
C GLN A 75 -8.84 -3.82 -6.69
N ALA A 76 -8.45 -3.07 -5.66
CA ALA A 76 -9.38 -2.57 -4.65
C ALA A 76 -10.23 -1.38 -5.16
N THR A 77 -9.65 -0.50 -5.96
CA THR A 77 -10.26 0.79 -6.35
C THR A 77 -10.84 0.84 -7.76
N ALA A 78 -10.54 -0.14 -8.62
CA ALA A 78 -10.95 -0.16 -10.03
C ALA A 78 -12.45 0.06 -10.26
N PRO A 79 -13.39 -0.52 -9.48
CA PRO A 79 -14.81 -0.21 -9.60
C PRO A 79 -15.13 1.29 -9.52
N PHE A 80 -14.45 2.01 -8.64
CA PHE A 80 -14.65 3.45 -8.42
C PHE A 80 -13.91 4.30 -9.45
N LEU A 81 -12.71 3.87 -9.86
CA LEU A 81 -11.94 4.53 -10.92
C LEU A 81 -12.69 4.51 -12.26
N HIS A 82 -13.42 3.43 -12.56
CA HIS A 82 -14.29 3.37 -13.74
C HIS A 82 -15.36 4.47 -13.72
N ILE A 83 -16.04 4.68 -12.57
CA ILE A 83 -17.05 5.73 -12.43
C ILE A 83 -16.42 7.11 -12.66
N GLY A 84 -15.24 7.35 -12.08
CA GLY A 84 -14.47 8.59 -12.30
C GLY A 84 -14.10 8.79 -13.78
N ALA A 85 -13.65 7.74 -14.47
CA ALA A 85 -13.31 7.79 -15.88
C ALA A 85 -14.53 8.09 -16.77
N VAL A 86 -15.68 7.47 -16.49
CA VAL A 86 -16.94 7.75 -17.19
C VAL A 86 -17.38 9.19 -16.96
N ALA A 87 -17.29 9.71 -15.74
CA ALA A 87 -17.59 11.11 -15.45
C ALA A 87 -16.65 12.05 -16.23
N GLY A 88 -15.34 11.75 -16.24
CA GLY A 88 -14.33 12.51 -16.98
C GLY A 88 -14.60 12.57 -18.49
N ILE A 89 -14.85 11.43 -19.14
CA ILE A 89 -15.15 11.41 -20.59
C ILE A 89 -16.48 12.11 -20.91
N THR A 90 -17.46 12.05 -20.00
CA THR A 90 -18.74 12.78 -20.14
C THR A 90 -18.51 14.29 -20.14
N LEU A 91 -17.69 14.80 -19.22
CA LEU A 91 -17.35 16.22 -19.15
C LEU A 91 -16.58 16.69 -20.40
N LEU A 92 -15.69 15.85 -20.92
CA LEU A 92 -14.99 16.11 -22.19
C LEU A 92 -15.94 16.11 -23.41
N GLY A 93 -17.16 15.57 -23.29
CA GLY A 93 -18.17 15.63 -24.32
C GLY A 93 -18.52 17.06 -24.75
N TRP A 94 -18.50 18.03 -23.83
CA TRP A 94 -18.83 19.43 -24.15
C TRP A 94 -17.84 20.10 -25.11
N PRO A 95 -16.51 20.17 -24.83
CA PRO A 95 -15.56 20.75 -25.77
C PRO A 95 -15.43 19.95 -27.08
N VAL A 96 -15.64 18.63 -27.04
CA VAL A 96 -15.65 17.78 -28.24
C VAL A 96 -16.86 18.11 -29.12
N ALA A 97 -18.05 18.28 -28.53
CA ALA A 97 -19.25 18.69 -29.26
C ALA A 97 -19.10 20.10 -29.88
N ASP A 98 -18.59 21.09 -29.12
CA ASP A 98 -18.32 22.44 -29.67
C ASP A 98 -17.31 22.38 -30.83
N SER A 99 -16.24 21.58 -30.70
CA SER A 99 -15.27 21.36 -31.78
C SER A 99 -15.89 20.68 -32.99
N PHE A 100 -16.75 19.68 -32.78
CA PHE A 100 -17.46 18.96 -33.84
C PHE A 100 -18.31 19.91 -34.69
N TYR A 101 -19.06 20.83 -34.06
CA TYR A 101 -19.89 21.78 -34.83
C TYR A 101 -19.07 22.87 -35.55
N ARG A 102 -17.87 23.23 -35.06
CA ARG A 102 -16.99 24.24 -35.70
C ARG A 102 -16.19 23.72 -36.89
N ILE A 103 -15.79 22.45 -36.89
CA ILE A 103 -14.95 21.90 -37.97
C ILE A 103 -15.79 21.78 -39.25
N HIS A 104 -15.38 22.42 -40.35
CA HIS A 104 -16.16 22.34 -41.60
C HIS A 104 -15.80 21.11 -42.45
N GLN A 105 -14.56 20.63 -42.37
CA GLN A 105 -14.07 19.50 -43.17
C GLN A 105 -14.59 18.15 -42.65
N ARG A 106 -15.08 17.30 -43.56
CA ARG A 106 -15.66 15.99 -43.22
C ARG A 106 -14.64 15.01 -42.60
N GLY A 107 -13.42 14.95 -43.12
CA GLY A 107 -12.39 14.01 -42.64
C GLY A 107 -12.04 14.20 -41.15
N PRO A 108 -11.59 15.39 -40.72
CA PRO A 108 -11.28 15.66 -39.32
C PRO A 108 -12.48 15.52 -38.38
N LYS A 109 -13.70 15.83 -38.84
CA LYS A 109 -14.96 15.60 -38.10
C LYS A 109 -15.15 14.12 -37.76
N ILE A 110 -15.03 13.25 -38.77
CA ILE A 110 -15.20 11.81 -38.61
C ILE A 110 -14.12 11.27 -37.68
N LEU A 111 -12.86 11.68 -37.87
CA LEU A 111 -11.75 11.26 -37.02
C LEU A 111 -11.97 11.65 -35.55
N LEU A 112 -12.42 12.88 -35.27
CA LEU A 112 -12.71 13.35 -33.92
C LEU A 112 -13.78 12.47 -33.24
N LEU A 113 -14.88 12.18 -33.93
CA LEU A 113 -15.95 11.35 -33.40
C LEU A 113 -15.49 9.90 -33.18
N LEU A 114 -14.75 9.32 -34.14
CA LEU A 114 -14.23 7.96 -34.01
C LEU A 114 -13.30 7.81 -32.81
N LEU A 115 -12.40 8.77 -32.60
CA LEU A 115 -11.49 8.77 -31.45
C LEU A 115 -12.27 8.92 -30.15
N PHE A 116 -13.17 9.90 -30.06
CA PHE A 116 -13.94 10.16 -28.85
C PHE A 116 -14.83 8.99 -28.45
N PHE A 117 -15.64 8.47 -29.39
CA PHE A 117 -16.53 7.34 -29.11
C PHE A 117 -15.78 6.03 -28.99
N GLY A 118 -14.63 5.86 -29.66
CA GLY A 118 -13.75 4.71 -29.45
C GLY A 118 -13.20 4.66 -28.03
N VAL A 119 -12.70 5.80 -27.51
CA VAL A 119 -12.25 5.91 -26.11
C VAL A 119 -13.43 5.73 -25.14
N THR A 120 -14.58 6.34 -25.42
CA THR A 120 -15.78 6.19 -24.59
C THR A 120 -16.23 4.73 -24.49
N LEU A 121 -16.25 4.02 -25.62
CA LEU A 121 -16.61 2.60 -25.66
C LEU A 121 -15.60 1.75 -24.88
N ALA A 122 -14.30 2.02 -25.03
CA ALA A 122 -13.26 1.33 -24.26
C ALA A 122 -13.44 1.53 -22.74
N ILE A 123 -13.75 2.76 -22.30
CA ILE A 123 -14.03 3.06 -20.90
C ILE A 123 -15.30 2.32 -20.45
N TYR A 124 -16.38 2.37 -21.24
CA TYR A 124 -17.65 1.71 -20.91
C TYR A 124 -17.53 0.19 -20.79
N LEU A 125 -16.60 -0.42 -21.53
CA LEU A 125 -16.34 -1.86 -21.50
C LEU A 125 -15.25 -2.26 -20.49
N ALA A 126 -14.56 -1.30 -19.87
CA ALA A 126 -13.47 -1.58 -18.91
C ALA A 126 -13.88 -2.50 -17.75
N PRO A 127 -15.11 -2.46 -17.20
CA PRO A 127 -15.55 -3.40 -16.16
C PRO A 127 -15.44 -4.88 -16.53
N LEU A 128 -15.39 -5.23 -17.82
CA LEU A 128 -15.17 -6.60 -18.28
C LEU A 128 -13.75 -7.12 -18.00
N SER A 129 -12.77 -6.23 -17.86
CA SER A 129 -11.37 -6.58 -17.58
C SER A 129 -10.97 -6.31 -16.12
N ILE A 130 -11.84 -5.70 -15.33
CA ILE A 130 -11.59 -5.44 -13.91
C ILE A 130 -11.78 -6.73 -13.12
N SER A 131 -10.70 -7.19 -12.48
CA SER A 131 -10.75 -8.28 -11.50
C SER A 131 -10.50 -7.70 -10.10
N SER A 132 -11.43 -7.94 -9.19
CA SER A 132 -11.29 -7.59 -7.78
C SER A 132 -11.75 -8.76 -6.91
N PRO A 133 -10.94 -9.23 -5.95
CA PRO A 133 -11.37 -10.23 -4.97
C PRO A 133 -12.64 -9.83 -4.21
N CYS A 134 -12.89 -8.53 -4.02
CA CYS A 134 -14.03 -8.00 -3.28
C CYS A 134 -15.30 -7.81 -4.11
N ILE A 135 -15.30 -8.13 -5.42
CA ILE A 135 -16.55 -8.30 -6.16
C ILE A 135 -17.08 -9.71 -5.86
N LYS A 136 -17.86 -9.83 -4.78
CA LYS A 136 -18.24 -11.11 -4.18
C LYS A 136 -19.51 -10.97 -3.36
N GLU A 137 -20.32 -12.02 -3.29
CA GLU A 137 -21.47 -12.07 -2.40
C GLU A 137 -21.04 -12.24 -0.94
N LEU A 138 -21.79 -11.64 -0.01
CA LEU A 138 -21.47 -11.72 1.42
C LEU A 138 -21.46 -13.18 1.93
N ARG A 139 -22.31 -14.05 1.38
CA ARG A 139 -22.36 -15.48 1.74
C ARG A 139 -21.13 -16.27 1.31
N ASP A 140 -20.40 -15.77 0.31
CA ASP A 140 -19.21 -16.43 -0.25
C ASP A 140 -17.93 -15.84 0.35
N LEU A 141 -18.05 -14.88 1.28
CA LEU A 141 -16.92 -14.26 1.96
C LEU A 141 -16.20 -15.30 2.84
N PRO A 142 -14.88 -15.47 2.70
CA PRO A 142 -14.13 -16.36 3.56
C PRO A 142 -14.05 -15.84 5.00
N PRO A 143 -13.60 -16.67 5.96
CA PRO A 143 -13.36 -16.23 7.33
C PRO A 143 -12.46 -15.00 7.40
N LYS A 144 -12.64 -14.19 8.44
CA LYS A 144 -11.76 -13.05 8.70
C LYS A 144 -10.33 -13.56 8.91
N PRO A 145 -9.32 -12.99 8.24
CA PRO A 145 -7.93 -13.36 8.48
C PRO A 145 -7.56 -13.14 9.95
N GLU A 146 -6.85 -14.09 10.54
CA GLU A 146 -6.29 -13.95 11.88
C GLU A 146 -5.23 -12.85 11.91
N LEU A 147 -5.05 -12.23 13.08
CA LEU A 147 -4.06 -11.16 13.25
C LEU A 147 -2.79 -11.71 13.89
N VAL A 148 -1.67 -11.34 13.31
CA VAL A 148 -0.32 -11.59 13.81
C VAL A 148 0.29 -10.23 14.18
N GLY A 149 0.73 -10.06 15.43
CA GLY A 149 1.29 -8.80 15.90
C GLY A 149 2.75 -8.64 15.46
N HIS A 150 3.02 -7.70 14.55
CA HIS A 150 4.37 -7.43 14.03
C HIS A 150 5.25 -6.79 15.12
N ARG A 151 6.29 -7.47 15.58
CA ARG A 151 7.08 -7.08 16.78
C ARG A 151 6.19 -6.85 18.01
N GLY A 152 5.08 -7.58 18.05
CA GLY A 152 3.96 -7.39 18.95
C GLY A 152 2.92 -6.36 18.47
N ALA A 153 2.65 -5.34 19.27
CA ALA A 153 1.68 -4.29 18.96
C ALA A 153 2.35 -2.91 18.97
N PRO A 154 3.19 -2.59 17.96
CA PRO A 154 4.10 -1.45 18.00
C PRO A 154 3.37 -0.10 17.88
N MET A 155 2.08 -0.07 17.53
CA MET A 155 1.24 1.13 17.63
C MET A 155 0.60 1.32 19.02
N LEU A 156 0.73 0.34 19.92
CA LEU A 156 0.19 0.36 21.29
C LEU A 156 1.28 0.30 22.37
N ALA A 157 2.49 -0.15 22.03
CA ALA A 157 3.58 -0.37 22.97
C ALA A 157 4.94 -0.32 22.25
N PRO A 158 6.06 -0.14 22.97
CA PRO A 158 7.39 -0.24 22.39
C PRO A 158 7.63 -1.63 21.77
N GLU A 159 8.03 -1.68 20.51
CA GLU A 159 8.22 -2.95 19.77
C GLU A 159 9.18 -3.92 20.49
N ASN A 160 8.96 -5.23 20.33
CA ASN A 160 9.85 -6.28 20.86
C ASN A 160 10.05 -6.23 22.40
N THR A 161 9.00 -5.89 23.15
CA THR A 161 8.99 -5.87 24.62
C THR A 161 7.87 -6.74 25.20
N LEU A 162 7.93 -7.04 26.51
CA LEU A 162 6.84 -7.74 27.22
C LEU A 162 5.52 -6.98 27.15
N MET A 163 5.55 -5.65 27.28
CA MET A 163 4.37 -4.83 27.10
C MET A 163 3.79 -5.00 25.69
N SER A 164 4.63 -5.04 24.64
CA SER A 164 4.19 -5.28 23.27
C SER A 164 3.45 -6.61 23.13
N LEU A 165 3.98 -7.68 23.74
CA LEU A 165 3.35 -8.99 23.74
C LEU A 165 1.99 -8.98 24.43
N ARG A 166 1.89 -8.38 25.61
CA ARG A 166 0.61 -8.24 26.33
C ARG A 166 -0.40 -7.47 25.49
N LYS A 167 0.02 -6.38 24.86
CA LYS A 167 -0.85 -5.61 23.95
C LYS A 167 -1.26 -6.39 22.71
N THR A 168 -0.43 -7.31 22.20
CA THR A 168 -0.80 -8.25 21.14
C THR A 168 -1.95 -9.17 21.57
N ALA A 169 -1.87 -9.76 22.77
CA ALA A 169 -2.96 -10.56 23.32
C ALA A 169 -4.24 -9.72 23.52
N GLU A 170 -4.10 -8.52 24.11
CA GLU A 170 -5.22 -7.60 24.36
C GLU A 170 -5.94 -7.18 23.07
N CYS A 171 -5.21 -6.99 21.96
CA CYS A 171 -5.81 -6.63 20.67
C CYS A 171 -6.38 -7.81 19.88
N GLY A 172 -6.33 -9.03 20.43
CA GLY A 172 -6.93 -10.24 19.83
C GLY A 172 -6.11 -10.86 18.70
N ALA A 173 -4.82 -10.51 18.58
CA ALA A 173 -3.90 -11.24 17.72
C ALA A 173 -3.54 -12.58 18.37
N VAL A 174 -3.28 -13.60 17.54
CA VAL A 174 -3.07 -14.99 17.97
C VAL A 174 -1.60 -15.41 17.89
N VAL A 175 -0.78 -14.63 17.18
CA VAL A 175 0.66 -14.81 17.08
C VAL A 175 1.36 -13.50 17.45
N PHE A 176 2.38 -13.60 18.29
CA PHE A 176 3.38 -12.55 18.51
C PHE A 176 4.53 -12.79 17.54
N GLU A 177 4.64 -11.94 16.52
CA GLU A 177 5.78 -11.95 15.61
C GLU A 177 6.90 -11.07 16.16
N THR A 178 8.16 -11.49 16.01
CA THR A 178 9.32 -10.76 16.56
C THR A 178 10.62 -11.08 15.83
N ASP A 179 11.71 -10.45 16.26
CA ASP A 179 13.06 -10.64 15.75
C ASP A 179 13.97 -11.11 16.88
N VAL A 180 14.70 -12.19 16.66
CA VAL A 180 15.66 -12.75 17.63
C VAL A 180 17.08 -12.49 17.17
N MET A 181 17.90 -11.97 18.07
CA MET A 181 19.35 -11.88 17.97
C MET A 181 20.01 -12.71 19.06
N ILE A 182 21.33 -12.89 18.99
CA ILE A 182 22.12 -13.55 20.02
C ILE A 182 23.15 -12.59 20.63
N SER A 183 23.30 -12.60 21.95
CA SER A 183 24.29 -11.79 22.67
C SER A 183 25.70 -12.38 22.59
N SER A 184 26.71 -11.61 23.02
CA SER A 184 28.12 -12.00 22.96
C SER A 184 28.46 -13.22 23.84
N ASP A 185 27.64 -13.46 24.84
CA ASP A 185 27.66 -14.60 25.77
C ASP A 185 26.63 -15.70 25.44
N GLY A 186 25.91 -15.57 24.33
CA GLY A 186 25.13 -16.67 23.73
C GLY A 186 23.67 -16.72 24.14
N ILE A 187 23.12 -15.66 24.73
CA ILE A 187 21.72 -15.58 25.14
C ILE A 187 20.89 -15.00 23.98
N PRO A 188 19.88 -15.73 23.48
CA PRO A 188 18.95 -15.18 22.48
C PRO A 188 18.04 -14.11 23.10
N PHE A 189 17.90 -12.97 22.43
CA PHE A 189 17.12 -11.81 22.89
C PHE A 189 16.36 -11.15 21.74
N LEU A 190 15.33 -10.37 22.07
CA LEU A 190 14.52 -9.73 21.03
C LEU A 190 15.10 -8.38 20.60
N MET A 191 15.38 -8.25 19.31
CA MET A 191 15.83 -7.00 18.69
C MET A 191 15.73 -7.09 17.17
N HIS A 192 15.15 -6.06 16.54
CA HIS A 192 15.09 -6.01 15.07
C HIS A 192 16.38 -5.47 14.45
N ASP A 193 16.94 -4.43 15.06
CA ASP A 193 18.04 -3.67 14.45
C ASP A 193 19.40 -4.26 14.82
N GLU A 194 20.34 -4.21 13.87
CA GLU A 194 21.76 -4.48 14.11
C GLU A 194 22.36 -3.54 15.17
N ARG A 195 21.75 -2.39 15.43
CA ARG A 195 22.21 -1.38 16.39
C ARG A 195 21.11 -0.99 17.35
N LEU A 196 21.49 -0.83 18.62
CA LEU A 196 20.54 -0.57 19.71
C LEU A 196 20.00 0.87 19.74
N ARG A 197 20.57 1.80 18.96
CA ARG A 197 20.29 3.25 19.06
C ARG A 197 18.82 3.63 18.78
N ARG A 198 18.11 2.88 17.93
CA ARG A 198 16.74 3.28 17.55
C ARG A 198 15.75 3.06 18.69
N THR A 199 15.87 1.93 19.37
CA THR A 199 14.87 1.38 20.30
C THR A 199 15.38 1.27 21.73
N THR A 200 16.54 1.85 22.04
CA THR A 200 17.08 1.87 23.41
C THR A 200 17.76 3.20 23.76
N ASP A 201 18.15 3.33 25.03
CA ASP A 201 18.97 4.41 25.59
C ASP A 201 20.49 4.13 25.55
N VAL A 202 20.96 3.24 24.67
CA VAL A 202 22.39 2.87 24.54
C VAL A 202 23.33 4.06 24.44
N ALA A 203 22.90 5.18 23.85
CA ALA A 203 23.71 6.40 23.74
C ALA A 203 23.99 7.09 25.09
N SER A 204 23.14 6.86 26.08
CA SER A 204 23.31 7.37 27.43
C SER A 204 24.06 6.36 28.31
N VAL A 205 23.78 5.06 28.16
CA VAL A 205 24.37 4.01 29.01
C VAL A 205 25.76 3.57 28.53
N PHE A 206 25.99 3.51 27.22
CA PHE A 206 27.24 3.09 26.58
C PHE A 206 27.60 4.03 25.40
N PRO A 207 27.95 5.30 25.66
CA PRO A 207 28.18 6.31 24.63
C PRO A 207 29.25 5.91 23.60
N ASP A 208 30.29 5.20 24.03
CA ASP A 208 31.38 4.75 23.14
C ASP A 208 31.00 3.55 22.27
N ARG A 209 29.83 2.94 22.50
CA ARG A 209 29.38 1.72 21.82
C ARG A 209 28.12 1.90 20.98
N VAL A 210 27.66 3.13 20.74
CA VAL A 210 26.41 3.43 20.02
C VAL A 210 26.32 2.83 18.61
N THR A 211 27.45 2.69 17.93
CA THR A 211 27.53 2.11 16.57
C THR A 211 27.87 0.62 16.58
N THR A 212 28.11 0.04 17.75
CA THR A 212 28.43 -1.38 17.91
C THR A 212 27.23 -2.23 17.53
N HIS A 213 27.49 -3.42 16.98
CA HIS A 213 26.44 -4.38 16.69
C HIS A 213 25.78 -4.84 18.00
N SER A 214 24.46 -5.00 18.01
CA SER A 214 23.67 -5.43 19.18
C SER A 214 24.14 -6.78 19.74
N SER A 215 24.49 -7.73 18.87
CA SER A 215 25.09 -9.02 19.26
C SER A 215 26.45 -8.94 19.98
N ASP A 216 27.19 -7.84 19.86
CA ASP A 216 28.49 -7.73 20.55
C ASP A 216 28.33 -7.31 22.03
N PHE A 217 27.12 -7.02 22.49
CA PHE A 217 26.83 -6.75 23.90
C PHE A 217 26.61 -8.06 24.65
N SER A 218 27.10 -8.15 25.88
CA SER A 218 26.77 -9.26 26.78
C SER A 218 25.34 -9.13 27.31
N TRP A 219 24.75 -10.22 27.79
CA TRP A 219 23.41 -10.19 28.36
C TRP A 219 23.30 -9.18 29.52
N ALA A 220 24.27 -9.17 30.42
CA ALA A 220 24.33 -8.24 31.54
C ALA A 220 24.42 -6.75 31.12
N GLU A 221 24.97 -6.47 29.93
CA GLU A 221 24.94 -5.12 29.37
C GLU A 221 23.58 -4.79 28.75
N LEU A 222 22.97 -5.73 28.03
CA LEU A 222 21.65 -5.56 27.43
C LEU A 222 20.56 -5.33 28.48
N GLU A 223 20.62 -6.05 29.61
CA GLU A 223 19.67 -5.88 30.74
C GLU A 223 19.68 -4.48 31.35
N ARG A 224 20.77 -3.72 31.17
CA ARG A 224 20.88 -2.35 31.69
C ARG A 224 20.18 -1.32 30.82
N LEU A 225 19.77 -1.69 29.61
CA LEU A 225 19.17 -0.77 28.64
C LEU A 225 17.67 -0.63 28.86
N ASN A 226 17.20 0.60 28.73
CA ASN A 226 15.79 0.91 28.62
C ASN A 226 15.33 0.73 27.17
N ALA A 227 14.32 -0.11 26.93
CA ALA A 227 13.81 -0.41 25.60
C ALA A 227 12.44 0.23 25.30
N GLY A 228 11.98 1.17 26.13
CA GLY A 228 10.61 1.71 26.00
C GLY A 228 10.48 3.24 26.01
N THR A 229 11.38 3.98 26.66
CA THR A 229 11.31 5.45 26.73
C THR A 229 11.35 6.10 25.34
N TRP A 230 12.14 5.53 24.42
CA TRP A 230 12.24 5.99 23.04
C TRP A 230 10.88 6.06 22.33
N PHE A 231 9.95 5.17 22.67
CA PHE A 231 8.63 5.09 22.06
C PHE A 231 7.81 6.35 22.34
N LEU A 232 7.91 6.84 23.58
CA LEU A 232 7.21 8.04 24.06
C LEU A 232 7.83 9.32 23.51
N GLU A 233 9.16 9.35 23.37
CA GLU A 233 9.91 10.50 22.89
C GLU A 233 9.81 10.68 21.37
N ARG A 234 9.90 9.57 20.62
CA ARG A 234 9.99 9.60 19.16
C ARG A 234 8.65 9.49 18.46
N GLN A 235 7.65 8.90 19.11
CA GLN A 235 6.31 8.66 18.52
C GLN A 235 6.41 8.06 17.11
N PRO A 236 6.92 6.81 16.98
CA PRO A 236 7.27 6.22 15.68
C PRO A 236 6.08 6.13 14.71
N PHE A 237 4.85 6.14 15.23
CA PHE A 237 3.62 6.09 14.44
C PHE A 237 2.79 7.34 14.72
N TRP A 238 2.70 8.24 13.73
CA TRP A 238 1.94 9.47 13.85
C TRP A 238 0.42 9.23 14.02
N GLU A 239 -0.08 8.08 13.53
CA GLU A 239 -1.49 7.66 13.63
C GLU A 239 -1.80 7.00 14.99
N ALA A 240 -0.78 6.65 15.79
CA ALA A 240 -0.99 5.96 17.06
C ALA A 240 -1.58 6.89 18.11
N LYS A 241 -2.49 6.34 18.93
CA LYS A 241 -3.06 7.08 20.06
C LYS A 241 -2.00 7.23 21.15
N PRO A 242 -1.91 8.40 21.82
CA PRO A 242 -1.06 8.55 22.99
C PRO A 242 -1.40 7.52 24.06
N LEU A 243 -0.36 6.97 24.71
CA LEU A 243 -0.53 6.02 25.81
C LEU A 243 -1.22 6.68 27.01
N SER A 244 -2.05 5.88 27.70
CA SER A 244 -2.68 6.28 28.95
C SER A 244 -1.64 6.42 30.08
N GLY A 245 -1.99 7.07 31.20
CA GLY A 245 -1.05 7.26 32.32
C GLY A 245 -0.38 5.97 32.83
N PRO A 246 -1.14 4.88 33.08
CA PRO A 246 -0.57 3.59 33.44
C PRO A 246 0.30 2.98 32.33
N ASP A 247 -0.19 2.93 31.09
CA ASP A 247 0.56 2.35 29.95
C ASP A 247 1.87 3.13 29.69
N ARG A 248 1.84 4.46 29.88
CA ARG A 248 3.03 5.31 29.76
C ARG A 248 4.10 4.92 30.79
N LYS A 249 3.72 4.72 32.05
CA LYS A 249 4.65 4.29 33.10
C LYS A 249 5.20 2.89 32.83
N GLU A 250 4.38 1.99 32.29
CA GLU A 250 4.85 0.66 31.90
C GLU A 250 5.85 0.75 30.73
N ALA A 251 5.55 1.56 29.72
CA ALA A 251 6.44 1.81 28.59
C ALA A 251 7.79 2.39 29.05
N GLU A 252 7.80 3.34 29.98
CA GLU A 252 9.03 3.93 30.56
C GLU A 252 9.92 2.90 31.26
N ASN A 253 9.38 1.73 31.66
CA ASN A 253 10.10 0.70 32.41
C ASN A 253 10.42 -0.57 31.59
N GLN A 254 10.18 -0.57 30.28
CA GLN A 254 10.51 -1.72 29.44
C GLN A 254 12.03 -1.90 29.28
N ARG A 255 12.44 -3.17 29.15
CA ARG A 255 13.82 -3.61 28.91
C ARG A 255 13.89 -4.46 27.65
N VAL A 256 15.10 -4.75 27.18
CA VAL A 256 15.34 -5.74 26.13
C VAL A 256 15.07 -7.13 26.73
N PRO A 257 14.07 -7.88 26.24
CA PRO A 257 13.73 -9.17 26.85
C PRO A 257 14.56 -10.31 26.24
N ALA A 258 14.82 -11.33 27.05
CA ALA A 258 15.36 -12.59 26.56
C ALA A 258 14.27 -13.37 25.82
N LEU A 259 14.65 -14.21 24.86
CA LEU A 259 13.69 -15.06 24.15
C LEU A 259 12.95 -15.99 25.13
N GLU A 260 13.66 -16.54 26.12
CA GLU A 260 13.07 -17.43 27.13
C GLU A 260 11.97 -16.74 27.95
N GLU A 261 12.16 -15.46 28.30
CA GLU A 261 11.18 -14.66 29.04
C GLU A 261 9.90 -14.46 28.22
N ILE A 262 10.07 -14.14 26.94
CA ILE A 262 8.97 -13.94 25.99
C ILE A 262 8.20 -15.24 25.73
N LEU A 263 8.89 -16.36 25.60
CA LEU A 263 8.27 -17.67 25.44
C LEU A 263 7.34 -17.98 26.61
N LYS A 264 7.79 -17.75 27.84
CA LYS A 264 6.99 -17.99 29.05
C LYS A 264 5.79 -17.06 29.13
N GLU A 265 5.98 -15.76 28.91
CA GLU A 265 4.87 -14.80 28.88
C GLU A 265 3.87 -15.16 27.78
N ALA A 266 4.30 -15.51 26.57
CA ALA A 266 3.40 -15.94 25.50
C ALA A 266 2.58 -17.18 25.89
N ALA A 267 3.18 -18.14 26.60
CA ALA A 267 2.47 -19.30 27.12
C ALA A 267 1.37 -18.92 28.12
N GLU A 268 1.60 -17.94 28.99
CA GLU A 268 0.59 -17.43 29.92
C GLU A 268 -0.60 -16.78 29.21
N HIS A 269 -0.37 -16.15 28.05
CA HIS A 269 -1.42 -15.50 27.24
C HIS A 269 -1.98 -16.38 26.11
N ASN A 270 -1.57 -17.66 26.02
CA ASN A 270 -1.91 -18.57 24.90
C ASN A 270 -1.57 -18.01 23.51
N LEU A 271 -0.50 -17.22 23.41
CA LEU A 271 0.00 -16.68 22.15
C LEU A 271 1.02 -17.61 21.52
N SER A 272 0.88 -17.87 20.22
CA SER A 272 1.99 -18.48 19.48
C SER A 272 3.07 -17.42 19.22
N ILE A 273 4.33 -17.84 19.05
CA ILE A 273 5.43 -16.94 18.72
C ILE A 273 5.99 -17.32 17.36
N MET A 274 6.08 -16.34 16.47
CA MET A 274 6.79 -16.43 15.19
C MET A 274 7.98 -15.49 15.24
N PHE A 275 9.13 -15.89 14.72
CA PHE A 275 10.27 -14.96 14.73
C PHE A 275 11.21 -15.14 13.54
N ASP A 276 11.75 -14.02 13.08
CA ASP A 276 12.99 -13.98 12.30
C ASP A 276 14.18 -14.25 13.23
N LEU A 277 15.14 -15.06 12.79
CA LEU A 277 16.41 -15.25 13.49
C LEU A 277 17.52 -14.53 12.72
N ARG A 278 18.09 -13.51 13.35
CA ARG A 278 19.10 -12.64 12.74
C ARG A 278 20.49 -13.22 12.99
N ARG A 279 21.22 -13.46 11.90
CA ARG A 279 22.60 -13.94 11.94
C ARG A 279 23.53 -12.86 12.52
N PRO A 280 24.37 -13.18 13.53
CA PRO A 280 25.30 -12.20 14.10
C PRO A 280 26.48 -11.91 13.14
N PRO A 281 27.36 -10.94 13.45
CA PRO A 281 28.56 -10.65 12.66
C PRO A 281 29.51 -11.86 12.50
N GLN A 282 30.26 -11.93 11.40
CA GLN A 282 31.15 -13.07 11.09
C GLN A 282 32.20 -13.38 12.16
N ASN A 283 32.65 -12.36 12.89
CA ASN A 283 33.62 -12.50 13.98
C ASN A 283 32.98 -12.87 15.33
N HIS A 284 31.65 -13.00 15.39
CA HIS A 284 30.93 -13.32 16.61
C HIS A 284 31.19 -14.77 17.04
N ARG A 285 31.38 -15.00 18.34
CA ARG A 285 31.69 -16.33 18.92
C ARG A 285 30.67 -17.40 18.50
N PHE A 286 29.40 -17.02 18.38
CA PHE A 286 28.30 -17.92 18.06
C PHE A 286 27.84 -17.81 16.60
N TYR A 287 28.68 -17.31 15.68
CA TYR A 287 28.30 -17.13 14.28
C TYR A 287 27.79 -18.39 13.59
N GLU A 288 28.38 -19.54 13.88
CA GLU A 288 27.97 -20.84 13.33
C GLU A 288 26.91 -21.55 14.20
N ASP A 289 26.84 -21.22 15.50
CA ASP A 289 26.04 -21.96 16.48
C ASP A 289 24.76 -21.22 16.93
N PHE A 290 24.47 -20.01 16.44
CA PHE A 290 23.35 -19.20 16.93
C PHE A 290 21.98 -19.86 16.75
N VAL A 291 21.77 -20.65 15.68
CA VAL A 291 20.56 -21.47 15.50
C VAL A 291 20.43 -22.46 16.63
N ASN A 292 21.52 -23.16 16.95
CA ASN A 292 21.56 -24.16 18.00
C ASN A 292 21.29 -23.56 19.39
N GLN A 293 21.88 -22.39 19.68
CA GLN A 293 21.62 -21.65 20.92
C GLN A 293 20.16 -21.22 21.03
N THR A 294 19.56 -20.81 19.92
CA THR A 294 18.13 -20.42 19.87
C THR A 294 17.22 -21.62 20.11
N VAL A 295 17.49 -22.76 19.45
CA VAL A 295 16.73 -24.00 19.68
C VAL A 295 16.86 -24.46 21.12
N GLU A 296 18.06 -24.41 21.71
CA GLU A 296 18.28 -24.76 23.11
C GLU A 296 17.47 -23.85 24.04
N ALA A 297 17.48 -22.53 23.83
CA ALA A 297 16.70 -21.59 24.62
C ALA A 297 15.18 -21.85 24.52
N VAL A 298 14.67 -22.25 23.35
CA VAL A 298 13.27 -22.65 23.21
C VAL A 298 12.98 -23.93 23.98
N LEU A 299 13.83 -24.95 23.87
CA LEU A 299 13.65 -26.23 24.56
C LEU A 299 13.77 -26.08 26.09
N SER A 300 14.71 -25.26 26.57
CA SER A 300 14.94 -25.01 27.99
C SER A 300 13.83 -24.20 28.64
N SER A 301 13.11 -23.38 27.86
CA SER A 301 11.98 -22.58 28.38
C SER A 301 10.84 -23.42 28.94
N GLY A 302 10.71 -24.68 28.49
CA GLY A 302 9.66 -25.61 28.91
C GLY A 302 8.30 -25.37 28.26
N VAL A 303 8.17 -24.41 27.34
CA VAL A 303 6.90 -24.14 26.65
C VAL A 303 6.59 -25.20 25.59
N PRO A 304 5.31 -25.46 25.28
CA PRO A 304 4.96 -26.39 24.21
C PRO A 304 5.55 -25.97 22.86
N GLN A 305 6.33 -26.85 22.24
CA GLN A 305 7.00 -26.55 20.95
C GLN A 305 6.01 -26.11 19.85
N ALA A 306 4.77 -26.60 19.87
CA ALA A 306 3.73 -26.23 18.92
C ALA A 306 3.34 -24.75 18.94
N MET A 307 3.66 -24.03 20.03
CA MET A 307 3.48 -22.58 20.12
C MET A 307 4.53 -21.81 19.31
N VAL A 308 5.65 -22.45 18.96
CA VAL A 308 6.75 -21.81 18.23
C VAL A 308 6.61 -22.07 16.72
N LEU A 309 6.54 -20.97 15.98
CA LEU A 309 6.46 -20.90 14.53
C LEU A 309 7.86 -20.56 14.01
N TRP A 310 8.58 -21.59 13.59
CA TRP A 310 9.95 -21.50 13.10
C TRP A 310 9.98 -21.04 11.65
N LEU A 311 10.22 -19.74 11.47
CA LEU A 311 10.39 -19.08 10.19
C LEU A 311 11.79 -19.24 9.56
N PRO A 312 12.92 -19.29 10.31
CA PRO A 312 14.25 -19.33 9.69
C PRO A 312 14.47 -20.55 8.80
N ASP A 313 15.02 -20.31 7.60
CA ASP A 313 15.34 -21.38 6.65
C ASP A 313 16.67 -22.09 6.96
N GLU A 314 17.58 -21.39 7.64
CA GLU A 314 18.90 -21.91 7.97
C GLU A 314 18.81 -23.09 8.95
N ASP A 315 19.58 -24.15 8.68
CA ASP A 315 19.63 -25.39 9.46
C ASP A 315 18.28 -26.05 9.77
N ARG A 316 17.24 -25.78 8.96
CA ARG A 316 15.88 -26.27 9.19
C ARG A 316 15.79 -27.79 9.41
N ALA A 317 16.56 -28.57 8.64
CA ALA A 317 16.60 -30.04 8.80
C ALA A 317 17.09 -30.45 10.20
N HIS A 318 18.10 -29.77 10.73
CA HIS A 318 18.62 -29.98 12.07
C HIS A 318 17.61 -29.53 13.15
N VAL A 319 16.99 -28.37 12.97
CA VAL A 319 15.96 -27.85 13.88
C VAL A 319 14.80 -28.83 14.00
N ARG A 320 14.29 -29.38 12.89
CA ARG A 320 13.21 -30.38 12.93
C ARG A 320 13.61 -31.66 13.65
N GLN A 321 14.88 -32.08 13.53
CA GLN A 321 15.36 -33.25 14.24
C GLN A 321 15.41 -33.01 15.75
N ARG A 322 15.88 -31.84 16.19
CA ARG A 322 15.98 -31.49 17.62
C ARG A 322 14.64 -31.11 18.25
N ALA A 323 13.79 -30.41 17.52
CA ALA A 323 12.53 -29.85 18.00
C ALA A 323 11.38 -30.12 17.00
N PRO A 324 10.98 -31.40 16.84
CA PRO A 324 9.99 -31.81 15.83
C PRO A 324 8.59 -31.25 16.07
N GLY A 325 8.29 -30.74 17.27
CA GLY A 325 7.01 -30.13 17.60
C GLY A 325 6.87 -28.68 17.17
N MET A 326 7.95 -28.00 16.75
CA MET A 326 7.88 -26.62 16.25
C MET A 326 7.22 -26.56 14.87
N ARG A 327 6.27 -25.63 14.70
CA ARG A 327 5.58 -25.43 13.42
C ARG A 327 6.53 -24.75 12.43
N GLN A 328 6.74 -25.37 11.28
CA GLN A 328 7.65 -24.86 10.26
C GLN A 328 6.92 -23.90 9.31
N ILE A 329 7.41 -22.67 9.20
CA ILE A 329 6.87 -21.64 8.31
C ILE A 329 7.93 -21.27 7.27
N TYR A 330 7.50 -21.07 6.02
CA TYR A 330 8.38 -20.83 4.89
C TYR A 330 8.14 -19.47 4.26
N GLY A 331 9.22 -18.82 3.81
CA GLY A 331 9.17 -17.64 2.95
C GLY A 331 8.84 -17.97 1.49
N TYR A 332 8.95 -16.96 0.62
CA TYR A 332 8.74 -17.13 -0.83
C TYR A 332 9.78 -18.07 -1.41
N GLN A 333 9.34 -18.99 -2.28
CA GLN A 333 10.13 -20.04 -2.93
C GLN A 333 11.32 -19.48 -3.73
N GLY A 334 12.44 -19.27 -3.06
CA GLY A 334 13.76 -19.09 -3.64
C GLY A 334 14.64 -20.27 -3.25
N SER A 335 14.81 -21.21 -4.20
CA SER A 335 15.71 -22.38 -4.18
C SER A 335 15.22 -23.66 -3.48
N ASN A 336 15.07 -24.74 -4.27
CA ASN A 336 15.10 -26.15 -3.89
C ASN A 336 14.34 -26.60 -2.63
N ILE A 337 13.07 -26.22 -2.48
CA ILE A 337 12.20 -26.90 -1.52
C ILE A 337 11.77 -28.24 -2.13
N THR A 338 12.34 -29.34 -1.66
CA THR A 338 11.94 -30.72 -2.03
C THR A 338 10.60 -31.14 -1.42
N GLU A 339 10.02 -30.30 -0.54
CA GLU A 339 8.85 -30.59 0.27
C GLU A 339 7.71 -29.57 0.05
N ARG A 340 6.48 -29.98 0.35
CA ARG A 340 5.30 -29.11 0.27
C ARG A 340 5.12 -28.36 1.60
N PRO A 341 5.21 -27.02 1.65
CA PRO A 341 5.05 -26.25 2.88
C PRO A 341 3.60 -26.26 3.35
N GLN A 342 3.37 -26.35 4.68
CA GLN A 342 2.04 -26.23 5.28
C GLN A 342 1.67 -24.78 5.64
N PHE A 343 2.67 -23.95 5.93
CA PHE A 343 2.50 -22.56 6.33
C PHE A 343 3.44 -21.67 5.53
N LEU A 344 2.91 -20.65 4.89
CA LEU A 344 3.66 -19.66 4.13
C LEU A 344 3.59 -18.30 4.84
N ASN A 345 4.72 -17.60 4.89
CA ASN A 345 4.82 -16.23 5.38
C ASN A 345 5.43 -15.36 4.27
N LEU A 346 4.60 -14.61 3.57
CA LEU A 346 4.97 -13.90 2.34
C LEU A 346 4.67 -12.41 2.44
N ARG A 347 5.28 -11.63 1.54
CA ARG A 347 4.97 -10.21 1.45
C ARG A 347 3.58 -10.03 0.86
N TYR A 348 2.80 -9.06 1.33
CA TYR A 348 1.45 -8.84 0.79
C TYR A 348 1.43 -8.56 -0.72
N GLN A 349 2.53 -8.02 -1.25
CA GLN A 349 2.74 -7.76 -2.68
C GLN A 349 2.72 -9.03 -3.53
N ASP A 350 2.97 -10.20 -2.93
CA ASP A 350 3.02 -11.48 -3.63
C ASP A 350 1.61 -12.03 -3.92
N LEU A 351 0.55 -11.49 -3.32
CA LEU A 351 -0.84 -11.94 -3.49
C LEU A 351 -1.26 -12.21 -4.96
N PRO A 352 -0.96 -11.35 -5.96
CA PRO A 352 -1.36 -11.59 -7.34
C PRO A 352 -0.69 -12.81 -7.99
N LEU A 353 0.35 -13.36 -7.37
CA LEU A 353 1.06 -14.56 -7.80
C LEU A 353 0.50 -15.83 -7.13
N LEU A 354 -0.36 -15.67 -6.11
CA LEU A 354 -0.91 -16.78 -5.33
C LEU A 354 -2.26 -17.21 -5.88
N ASP A 355 -2.43 -18.53 -6.00
CA ASP A 355 -3.75 -19.15 -6.13
C ASP A 355 -4.20 -19.64 -4.75
N MET A 356 -4.89 -18.77 -4.01
CA MET A 356 -5.37 -19.08 -2.66
C MET A 356 -6.27 -20.33 -2.63
N LYS A 357 -7.05 -20.55 -3.68
CA LYS A 357 -7.93 -21.72 -3.75
C LYS A 357 -7.12 -23.02 -3.89
N ALA A 358 -6.09 -23.02 -4.74
CA ALA A 358 -5.20 -24.16 -4.87
C ALA A 358 -4.40 -24.41 -3.58
N LEU A 359 -3.90 -23.35 -2.94
CA LEU A 359 -3.18 -23.46 -1.66
C LEU A 359 -4.07 -24.06 -0.56
N HIS A 360 -5.31 -23.62 -0.45
CA HIS A 360 -6.27 -24.18 0.51
C HIS A 360 -6.64 -25.64 0.20
N GLN A 361 -6.71 -26.02 -1.08
CA GLN A 361 -6.93 -27.44 -1.47
C GLN A 361 -5.78 -28.35 -1.03
N ASP A 362 -4.57 -27.80 -0.98
CA ASP A 362 -3.37 -28.49 -0.51
C ASP A 362 -3.14 -28.33 1.02
N ASN A 363 -4.11 -27.77 1.76
CA ASN A 363 -4.03 -27.46 3.20
C ASN A 363 -2.82 -26.57 3.56
N VAL A 364 -2.51 -25.60 2.69
CA VAL A 364 -1.47 -24.60 2.93
C VAL A 364 -2.12 -23.31 3.44
N SER A 365 -1.73 -22.89 4.64
CA SER A 365 -2.13 -21.60 5.22
C SER A 365 -1.14 -20.51 4.85
N VAL A 366 -1.64 -19.31 4.55
CA VAL A 366 -0.83 -18.15 4.13
C VAL A 366 -0.99 -16.99 5.10
N ASN A 367 0.15 -16.53 5.63
CA ASN A 367 0.29 -15.26 6.31
C ASN A 367 0.91 -14.21 5.37
N LEU A 368 0.35 -13.00 5.34
CA LEU A 368 0.89 -11.89 4.56
C LEU A 368 1.31 -10.70 5.44
N TYR A 369 2.50 -10.13 5.20
CA TYR A 369 3.07 -9.05 6.00
C TYR A 369 3.58 -7.86 5.16
N VAL A 370 3.69 -6.64 5.69
CA VAL A 370 3.05 -6.10 6.92
C VAL A 370 1.84 -5.26 6.50
N VAL A 371 0.65 -5.57 7.02
CA VAL A 371 -0.64 -5.02 6.57
C VAL A 371 -1.20 -4.08 7.63
N ASN A 372 -1.17 -2.76 7.38
CA ASN A 372 -1.62 -1.76 8.37
C ASN A 372 -2.88 -1.00 7.95
N LYS A 373 -3.33 -1.14 6.70
CA LYS A 373 -4.42 -0.32 6.15
C LYS A 373 -5.70 -1.13 5.97
N PRO A 374 -6.88 -0.60 6.40
CA PRO A 374 -8.15 -1.31 6.28
C PRO A 374 -8.51 -1.74 4.85
N TRP A 375 -8.18 -0.92 3.84
CA TRP A 375 -8.45 -1.26 2.44
C TRP A 375 -7.65 -2.48 1.98
N LEU A 376 -6.38 -2.57 2.39
CA LEU A 376 -5.50 -3.67 2.06
C LEU A 376 -5.97 -4.94 2.79
N PHE A 377 -6.23 -4.83 4.10
CA PHE A 377 -6.81 -5.92 4.87
C PHE A 377 -8.10 -6.47 4.25
N SER A 378 -8.96 -5.58 3.76
CA SER A 378 -10.21 -5.96 3.09
C SER A 378 -9.97 -6.73 1.80
N LEU A 379 -9.02 -6.28 0.98
CA LEU A 379 -8.62 -6.98 -0.24
C LEU A 379 -8.11 -8.40 0.07
N LEU A 380 -7.25 -8.54 1.08
CA LEU A 380 -6.69 -9.82 1.51
C LEU A 380 -7.76 -10.74 2.10
N TRP A 381 -8.68 -10.19 2.89
CA TRP A 381 -9.85 -10.90 3.39
C TRP A 381 -10.70 -11.42 2.24
N CYS A 382 -11.10 -10.57 1.29
CA CYS A 382 -11.87 -11.00 0.13
C CYS A 382 -11.14 -12.06 -0.75
N ALA A 383 -9.82 -12.07 -0.73
CA ALA A 383 -8.98 -13.03 -1.45
C ALA A 383 -8.85 -14.39 -0.74
N GLY A 384 -9.22 -14.47 0.55
CA GLY A 384 -9.15 -15.70 1.34
C GLY A 384 -7.81 -15.93 2.03
N VAL A 385 -7.05 -14.87 2.33
CA VAL A 385 -5.81 -14.97 3.11
C VAL A 385 -6.14 -15.42 4.55
N ASP A 386 -5.36 -16.34 5.10
CA ASP A 386 -5.63 -16.96 6.41
C ASP A 386 -5.23 -16.05 7.58
N SER A 387 -4.12 -15.33 7.45
CA SER A 387 -3.63 -14.43 8.49
C SER A 387 -2.83 -13.25 7.92
N VAL A 388 -2.75 -12.17 8.69
CA VAL A 388 -1.91 -11.01 8.35
C VAL A 388 -1.06 -10.55 9.52
N THR A 389 0.20 -10.23 9.24
CA THR A 389 1.07 -9.55 10.20
C THR A 389 0.84 -8.04 10.14
N THR A 390 0.59 -7.40 11.27
CA THR A 390 0.18 -5.99 11.34
C THR A 390 0.81 -5.25 12.52
N ASN A 391 1.08 -3.95 12.32
CA ASN A 391 1.39 -3.01 13.40
C ASN A 391 0.12 -2.47 14.08
N ASP A 392 -1.03 -2.52 13.41
CA ASP A 392 -2.27 -1.85 13.79
C ASP A 392 -3.38 -2.87 14.11
N CYS A 393 -3.06 -3.84 14.97
CA CYS A 393 -4.01 -4.90 15.32
C CYS A 393 -5.30 -4.33 15.93
N GLN A 394 -5.23 -3.25 16.71
CA GLN A 394 -6.40 -2.59 17.27
C GLN A 394 -7.39 -2.09 16.22
N LEU A 395 -6.92 -1.60 15.06
CA LEU A 395 -7.77 -1.11 13.99
C LEU A 395 -8.38 -2.29 13.22
N LEU A 396 -7.54 -3.25 12.82
CA LEU A 396 -7.98 -4.38 12.00
C LEU A 396 -8.88 -5.34 12.79
N GLN A 397 -8.69 -5.47 14.10
CA GLN A 397 -9.54 -6.30 14.95
C GLN A 397 -10.99 -5.80 14.99
N GLN A 398 -11.20 -4.48 14.93
CA GLN A 398 -12.53 -3.87 14.96
C GLN A 398 -13.32 -4.07 13.65
N MET A 399 -12.64 -4.48 12.57
CA MET A 399 -13.30 -4.71 11.28
C MET A 399 -14.15 -5.98 11.33
N SER A 400 -15.47 -5.81 11.16
CA SER A 400 -16.44 -6.92 11.09
C SER A 400 -16.78 -7.35 9.66
N TYR A 401 -16.41 -6.54 8.65
CA TYR A 401 -16.55 -6.86 7.23
C TYR A 401 -15.49 -6.11 6.40
N PRO A 402 -15.12 -6.61 5.20
CA PRO A 402 -14.23 -5.90 4.30
C PRO A 402 -14.85 -4.58 3.82
N ILE A 403 -14.06 -3.51 3.85
CA ILE A 403 -14.44 -2.27 3.16
C ILE A 403 -14.40 -2.51 1.65
N TRP A 404 -15.40 -1.98 0.94
CA TRP A 404 -15.57 -2.13 -0.51
C TRP A 404 -15.91 -3.54 -1.00
N LEU A 405 -16.50 -4.39 -0.15
CA LEU A 405 -17.22 -5.57 -0.62
C LEU A 405 -18.42 -5.13 -1.47
N ILE A 406 -18.45 -5.55 -2.74
CA ILE A 406 -19.52 -5.20 -3.68
C ILE A 406 -20.09 -6.50 -4.26
N PRO A 407 -21.37 -6.83 -4.00
CA PRO A 407 -22.02 -7.96 -4.65
C PRO A 407 -21.99 -7.81 -6.18
N PRO A 408 -21.76 -8.89 -6.96
CA PRO A 408 -21.71 -8.83 -8.42
C PRO A 408 -22.94 -8.18 -9.06
N GLY A 409 -24.13 -8.44 -8.51
CA GLY A 409 -25.37 -7.79 -8.97
C GLY A 409 -25.37 -6.28 -8.77
N THR A 410 -24.90 -5.81 -7.60
CA THR A 410 -24.75 -4.38 -7.31
C THR A 410 -23.71 -3.74 -8.23
N TYR A 411 -22.58 -4.41 -8.46
CA TYR A 411 -21.55 -3.92 -9.38
C TYR A 411 -22.08 -3.77 -10.81
N LEU A 412 -22.86 -4.74 -11.30
CA LEU A 412 -23.51 -4.67 -12.60
C LEU A 412 -24.49 -3.50 -12.69
N VAL A 413 -25.33 -3.29 -11.67
CA VAL A 413 -26.27 -2.16 -11.62
C VAL A 413 -25.52 -0.82 -11.65
N MET A 414 -24.46 -0.68 -10.84
CA MET A 414 -23.60 0.52 -10.84
C MET A 414 -23.05 0.77 -12.24
N TRP A 415 -22.47 -0.25 -12.87
CA TRP A 415 -21.90 -0.17 -14.20
C TRP A 415 -22.92 0.28 -15.26
N VAL A 416 -24.06 -0.42 -15.37
CA VAL A 416 -25.10 -0.11 -16.35
C VAL A 416 -25.65 1.28 -16.13
N THR A 417 -25.95 1.64 -14.87
CA THR A 417 -26.51 2.96 -14.54
C THR A 417 -25.55 4.09 -14.90
N THR A 418 -24.27 3.96 -14.53
CA THR A 418 -23.24 4.96 -14.85
C THR A 418 -23.11 5.17 -16.37
N ASN A 419 -23.11 4.10 -17.15
CA ASN A 419 -23.02 4.19 -18.62
C ASN A 419 -24.28 4.80 -19.25
N CYS A 420 -25.48 4.41 -18.79
CA CYS A 420 -26.74 4.97 -19.27
C CYS A 420 -26.83 6.48 -18.99
N VAL A 421 -26.50 6.91 -17.77
CA VAL A 421 -26.50 8.34 -17.39
C VAL A 421 -25.50 9.12 -18.25
N SER A 422 -24.28 8.62 -18.39
CA SER A 422 -23.25 9.24 -19.24
C SER A 422 -23.72 9.36 -20.70
N THR A 423 -24.32 8.31 -21.26
CA THR A 423 -24.85 8.31 -22.63
C THR A 423 -25.93 9.38 -22.82
N LEU A 424 -26.88 9.48 -21.88
CA LEU A 424 -27.93 10.49 -21.94
C LEU A 424 -27.37 11.91 -21.86
N LEU A 425 -26.37 12.14 -21.00
CA LEU A 425 -25.69 13.42 -20.89
C LEU A 425 -24.90 13.76 -22.17
N LEU A 426 -24.23 12.78 -22.78
CA LEU A 426 -23.53 12.98 -24.06
C LEU A 426 -24.52 13.32 -25.19
N LEU A 427 -25.63 12.60 -25.31
CA LEU A 427 -26.67 12.93 -26.29
C LEU A 427 -27.23 14.35 -26.08
N TRP A 428 -27.50 14.71 -24.82
CA TRP A 428 -27.98 16.02 -24.45
C TRP A 428 -26.99 17.14 -24.78
N THR A 429 -25.70 16.95 -24.46
CA THR A 429 -24.64 17.92 -24.75
C THR A 429 -24.45 18.15 -26.24
N PHE A 430 -24.43 17.08 -27.06
CA PHE A 430 -24.38 17.20 -28.51
C PHE A 430 -25.63 17.89 -29.07
N PHE A 431 -26.82 17.55 -28.58
CA PHE A 431 -28.06 18.20 -28.99
C PHE A 431 -28.06 19.71 -28.68
N LEU A 432 -27.70 20.10 -27.45
CA LEU A 432 -27.63 21.50 -27.05
C LEU A 432 -26.58 22.27 -27.87
N GLN A 433 -25.39 21.71 -28.06
CA GLN A 433 -24.35 22.35 -28.86
C GLN A 433 -24.76 22.50 -30.32
N GLY A 434 -25.50 21.54 -30.88
CA GLY A 434 -26.08 21.65 -32.22
C GLY A 434 -27.05 22.83 -32.33
N ARG A 435 -27.94 22.99 -31.35
CA ARG A 435 -28.86 24.15 -31.31
C ARG A 435 -28.11 25.47 -31.16
N CYS A 436 -27.06 25.52 -30.35
CA CYS A 436 -26.22 26.72 -30.20
C CYS A 436 -25.45 27.05 -31.48
N ALA A 437 -24.96 26.03 -32.19
CA ALA A 437 -24.27 26.20 -33.47
C ALA A 437 -25.22 26.74 -34.56
N GLU A 438 -26.42 26.17 -34.70
CA GLU A 438 -27.44 26.67 -35.63
C GLU A 438 -27.83 28.13 -35.33
N ALA A 439 -27.95 28.49 -34.04
CA ALA A 439 -28.21 29.86 -33.64
C ALA A 439 -27.06 30.81 -34.01
N ARG A 440 -25.78 30.39 -33.80
CA ARG A 440 -24.60 31.15 -34.23
C ARG A 440 -24.57 31.36 -35.73
N ASP A 441 -24.82 30.32 -36.52
CA ASP A 441 -24.86 30.41 -37.99
C ASP A 441 -25.95 31.37 -38.47
N ARG A 442 -27.15 31.34 -37.86
CA ARG A 442 -28.22 32.32 -38.17
C ARG A 442 -27.80 33.75 -37.86
N THR A 443 -27.26 34.01 -36.68
CA THR A 443 -26.79 35.36 -36.31
C THR A 443 -25.63 35.85 -37.17
N GLY A 444 -24.71 34.95 -37.56
CA GLY A 444 -23.61 35.24 -38.47
C GLY A 444 -24.08 35.58 -39.88
N LEU A 445 -25.08 34.87 -40.38
CA LEU A 445 -25.72 35.15 -41.66
C LEU A 445 -26.43 36.51 -41.65
N GLU A 446 -27.17 36.84 -40.58
CA GLU A 446 -27.83 38.14 -40.42
C GLU A 446 -26.83 39.30 -40.36
N THR A 447 -25.72 39.14 -39.62
CA THR A 447 -24.65 40.16 -39.57
C THR A 447 -23.94 40.31 -40.92
N ALA A 448 -23.67 39.22 -41.63
CA ALA A 448 -23.09 39.28 -42.96
C ALA A 448 -24.02 39.98 -43.96
N VAL A 449 -25.33 39.72 -43.91
CA VAL A 449 -26.33 40.40 -44.75
C VAL A 449 -26.42 41.89 -44.43
N LEU A 450 -26.40 42.27 -43.15
CA LEU A 450 -26.37 43.66 -42.70
C LEU A 450 -25.12 44.41 -43.18
N LEU A 451 -23.93 43.81 -42.99
CA LEU A 451 -22.67 44.39 -43.47
C LEU A 451 -22.64 44.54 -45.00
N THR A 452 -23.18 43.56 -45.73
CA THR A 452 -23.31 43.64 -47.19
C THR A 452 -24.24 44.77 -47.62
N ARG A 453 -25.39 44.95 -46.94
CA ARG A 453 -26.29 46.09 -47.20
C ARG A 453 -25.64 47.43 -46.88
N ILE A 454 -24.92 47.54 -45.77
CA ILE A 454 -24.20 48.77 -45.39
C ILE A 454 -23.12 49.12 -46.41
N ASN A 455 -22.35 48.13 -46.89
CA ASN A 455 -21.33 48.36 -47.91
C ASN A 455 -21.94 48.77 -49.26
N ASN A 456 -23.08 48.22 -49.65
CA ASN A 456 -23.78 48.66 -50.87
C ASN A 456 -24.32 50.09 -50.75
N PHE A 457 -24.80 50.50 -49.58
CA PHE A 457 -25.22 51.89 -49.31
C PHE A 457 -24.06 52.90 -49.30
N ARG A 458 -22.81 52.44 -49.26
CA ARG A 458 -21.60 53.29 -49.27
C ARG A 458 -20.99 53.45 -50.67
N MET A 459 -21.50 52.72 -51.65
CA MET A 459 -21.00 52.66 -53.04
C MET A 459 -21.97 53.29 -54.07
N GLU A 460 -23.10 53.80 -53.61
CA GLU A 460 -23.94 54.79 -54.31
C GLU A 460 -23.65 56.18 -53.72
#